data_AF-A0A673KR56-F1
#
_entry.id   AF-A0A673KR56-F1
#
_cell.length_a   1.000
_cell.length_b   1.000
_cell.length_c   1.000
_cell.angle_alpha   90.00
_cell.angle_beta   90.00
_cell.angle_gamma   90.00
#
_symmetry.space_group_name_H-M   'P 1'
#
loop_
_entity.id
_entity.type
_entity.pdbx_description
1 polymer ?
#
loop_
_entity_poly.entity_id
_entity_poly.type
_entity_poly.pdbx_seq_one_letter_code
_entity_poly.pdbx_strand_id
1 'polypeptide(L)'
;MSTCNGPYDGKWSKTMVGFGPEDDHFVAELTYNYGVGEYRLGNDFLGLTLQSSQAVSNAKRLNWPLTQVEESLYMTEAPGGYRFYLIDKELPNCDPVQKVSLAVSDLQRSVHYWSALLGMKVIEKNEDKKIALMGFSDNQCKLELQDIGGAVDHGTAFGRIAFACPRDQLPDIEALMKKEKQKILTPLVRLDTPGKATVEVVILADPDGHEICFVGDEAFRQLSAVDPKGNDLLDEAMAADKSDEWFVKHNKQKASA
;
A
#
# COMPACT_ATOMS: atom_id res chain seq x y z
N MET A 1 6.42 -13.20 -15.86
CA MET A 1 7.12 -11.93 -15.59
C MET A 1 6.40 -11.32 -14.40
N SER A 2 7.11 -11.04 -13.32
CA SER A 2 6.56 -10.41 -12.14
C SER A 2 6.37 -8.93 -12.44
N THR A 3 5.13 -8.52 -12.67
CA THR A 3 4.77 -7.14 -12.94
C THR A 3 4.10 -6.53 -11.71
N CYS A 4 4.21 -5.22 -11.54
CA CYS A 4 3.56 -4.50 -10.44
C CYS A 4 2.02 -4.47 -10.58
N ASN A 5 1.48 -4.84 -11.74
CA ASN A 5 0.07 -4.64 -12.08
C ASN A 5 -0.84 -5.84 -11.79
N GLY A 6 -0.37 -6.84 -11.03
CA GLY A 6 -1.14 -8.04 -10.68
C GLY A 6 -1.29 -9.04 -11.83
N PRO A 7 -2.34 -9.89 -11.83
CA PRO A 7 -2.52 -10.96 -12.82
C PRO A 7 -3.05 -10.47 -14.18
N TYR A 8 -2.98 -9.16 -14.46
CA TYR A 8 -3.62 -8.54 -15.61
C TYR A 8 -2.65 -8.40 -16.78
N ASP A 9 -3.05 -8.94 -17.93
CA ASP A 9 -2.35 -8.75 -19.20
C ASP A 9 -2.85 -7.48 -19.89
N GLY A 10 -1.96 -6.53 -20.18
CA GLY A 10 -2.31 -5.34 -20.94
C GLY A 10 -1.49 -4.10 -20.60
N LYS A 11 -1.97 -2.96 -21.10
CA LYS A 11 -1.42 -1.65 -20.72
C LYS A 11 -1.86 -1.33 -19.30
N TRP A 12 -0.95 -0.71 -18.56
CA TRP A 12 -1.20 -0.23 -17.21
C TRP A 12 -0.40 1.04 -16.96
N SER A 13 -0.79 1.82 -15.97
CA SER A 13 -0.04 2.97 -15.48
C SER A 13 0.17 2.88 -13.98
N LYS A 14 1.21 3.58 -13.53
CA LYS A 14 1.59 3.70 -12.12
C LYS A 14 1.70 5.17 -11.77
N THR A 15 1.10 5.57 -10.67
CA THR A 15 1.21 6.93 -10.12
C THR A 15 1.51 6.86 -8.63
N MET A 16 2.62 7.47 -8.20
CA MET A 16 2.98 7.56 -6.78
C MET A 16 2.40 8.84 -6.21
N VAL A 17 1.63 8.76 -5.13
CA VAL A 17 1.03 9.92 -4.46
C VAL A 17 1.28 9.89 -2.96
N GLY A 18 1.63 11.04 -2.38
CA GLY A 18 1.92 11.15 -0.96
C GLY A 18 2.15 12.60 -0.52
N PHE A 19 2.58 12.78 0.73
CA PHE A 19 2.80 14.10 1.32
C PHE A 19 4.20 14.68 1.10
N GLY A 20 5.11 13.89 0.52
CA GLY A 20 6.48 14.29 0.24
C GLY A 20 7.24 13.24 -0.57
N PRO A 21 8.57 13.39 -0.71
CA PRO A 21 9.43 12.44 -1.41
C PRO A 21 9.39 11.03 -0.82
N GLU A 22 9.50 10.00 -1.65
CA GLU A 22 9.49 8.59 -1.22
C GLU A 22 10.71 8.20 -0.37
N ASP A 23 11.74 9.04 -0.32
CA ASP A 23 12.95 8.86 0.49
C ASP A 23 12.67 8.93 2.00
N ASP A 24 11.66 9.71 2.40
CA ASP A 24 11.30 9.97 3.80
C ASP A 24 9.77 9.95 4.07
N HIS A 25 8.95 9.65 3.07
CA HIS A 25 7.49 9.50 3.21
C HIS A 25 7.00 8.13 2.74
N PHE A 26 6.01 7.59 3.44
CA PHE A 26 5.19 6.51 2.96
C PHE A 26 4.17 7.06 1.94
N VAL A 27 4.15 6.45 0.76
CA VAL A 27 3.30 6.88 -0.36
C VAL A 27 2.35 5.77 -0.79
N ALA A 28 1.26 6.14 -1.47
CA ALA A 28 0.39 5.20 -2.16
C ALA A 28 0.85 5.03 -3.62
N GLU A 29 1.08 3.79 -4.03
CA GLU A 29 1.23 3.41 -5.44
C GLU A 29 -0.15 3.13 -6.05
N LEU A 30 -0.64 4.04 -6.89
CA LEU A 30 -1.89 3.86 -7.62
C LEU A 30 -1.60 3.10 -8.91
N THR A 31 -2.23 1.94 -9.06
CA THR A 31 -2.13 1.11 -10.27
C THR A 31 -3.44 1.13 -11.03
N TYR A 32 -3.38 1.51 -12.31
CA TYR A 32 -4.53 1.49 -13.21
C TYR A 32 -4.28 0.53 -14.38
N ASN A 33 -5.10 -0.52 -14.48
CA ASN A 33 -5.07 -1.46 -15.61
C ASN A 33 -6.10 -1.03 -16.66
N TYR A 34 -5.66 -0.78 -17.89
CA TYR A 34 -6.54 -0.25 -18.94
C TYR A 34 -7.64 -1.25 -19.29
N GLY A 35 -8.89 -0.79 -19.21
CA GLY A 35 -10.06 -1.60 -19.51
C GLY A 35 -10.51 -2.55 -18.40
N VAL A 36 -9.91 -2.44 -17.21
CA VAL A 36 -10.41 -3.00 -15.94
C VAL A 36 -11.14 -1.88 -15.20
N GLY A 37 -12.45 -2.03 -15.03
CA GLY A 37 -13.30 -0.97 -14.50
C GLY A 37 -13.56 -1.03 -13.00
N GLU A 38 -13.31 -2.19 -12.38
CA GLU A 38 -13.54 -2.43 -10.96
C GLU A 38 -12.67 -3.58 -10.46
N TYR A 39 -12.42 -3.58 -9.15
CA TYR A 39 -11.79 -4.68 -8.44
C TYR A 39 -12.68 -5.04 -7.24
N ARG A 40 -12.88 -6.34 -7.00
CA ARG A 40 -13.63 -6.81 -5.83
C ARG A 40 -12.78 -6.59 -4.58
N LEU A 41 -13.24 -5.73 -3.68
CA LEU A 41 -12.59 -5.56 -2.38
C LEU A 41 -12.75 -6.82 -1.53
N GLY A 42 -11.65 -7.20 -0.87
CA GLY A 42 -11.60 -8.25 0.12
C GLY A 42 -11.93 -7.76 1.54
N ASN A 43 -11.49 -8.50 2.55
CA ASN A 43 -11.45 -8.07 3.94
C ASN A 43 -9.99 -7.96 4.47
N ASP A 44 -9.02 -8.03 3.56
CA ASP A 44 -7.59 -8.10 3.83
C ASP A 44 -6.98 -6.75 4.21
N PHE A 45 -7.30 -5.69 3.46
CA PHE A 45 -6.91 -4.32 3.77
C PHE A 45 -7.95 -3.64 4.67
N LEU A 46 -7.55 -3.28 5.89
CA LEU A 46 -8.44 -2.68 6.89
C LEU A 46 -8.41 -1.15 6.85
N GLY A 47 -7.31 -0.55 6.38
CA GLY A 47 -7.26 0.86 6.07
C GLY A 47 -5.87 1.48 6.14
N LEU A 48 -5.77 2.73 5.66
CA LEU A 48 -4.60 3.59 5.84
C LEU A 48 -4.97 4.73 6.80
N THR A 49 -4.19 4.90 7.86
CA THR A 49 -4.41 5.95 8.85
C THR A 49 -3.44 7.10 8.62
N LEU A 50 -3.93 8.34 8.58
CA LEU A 50 -3.13 9.55 8.47
C LEU A 50 -3.64 10.67 9.37
N GLN A 51 -2.74 11.59 9.74
CA GLN A 51 -3.06 12.75 10.57
C GLN A 51 -3.18 14.01 9.71
N SER A 52 -4.38 14.59 9.61
CA SER A 52 -4.60 15.86 8.90
C SER A 52 -5.99 16.45 9.16
N SER A 53 -6.05 17.51 9.98
CA SER A 53 -7.25 18.34 10.17
C SER A 53 -7.69 19.01 8.86
N GLN A 54 -6.73 19.33 7.99
CA GLN A 54 -6.99 19.87 6.66
C GLN A 54 -7.70 18.87 5.75
N ALA A 55 -7.35 17.58 5.80
CA ALA A 55 -8.05 16.53 5.04
C ALA A 55 -9.50 16.38 5.51
N VAL A 56 -9.74 16.36 6.83
CA VAL A 56 -11.09 16.34 7.41
C VAL A 56 -11.91 17.57 6.98
N SER A 57 -11.31 18.75 7.05
CA SER A 57 -11.95 20.02 6.66
C SER A 57 -12.27 20.05 5.16
N ASN A 58 -11.37 19.53 4.32
CA ASN A 58 -11.58 19.42 2.88
C ASN A 58 -12.71 18.45 2.54
N ALA A 59 -12.73 17.27 3.16
CA ALA A 59 -13.80 16.30 2.98
C ALA A 59 -15.17 16.88 3.37
N LYS A 60 -15.27 17.57 4.52
CA LYS A 60 -16.49 18.29 4.93
C LYS A 60 -16.90 19.36 3.89
N ARG A 61 -15.96 20.18 3.41
CA ARG A 61 -16.20 21.25 2.43
C ARG A 61 -16.66 20.70 1.07
N LEU A 62 -16.12 19.57 0.64
CA LEU A 62 -16.43 18.91 -0.63
C LEU A 62 -17.64 17.98 -0.54
N ASN A 63 -18.28 17.86 0.63
CA ASN A 63 -19.31 16.86 0.93
C ASN A 63 -18.86 15.41 0.65
N TRP A 64 -17.57 15.14 0.85
CA TRP A 64 -17.02 13.78 0.78
C TRP A 64 -17.48 12.99 2.01
N PRO A 65 -18.00 11.75 1.86
CA PRO A 65 -18.52 10.98 2.99
C PRO A 65 -17.50 10.79 4.11
N LEU A 66 -17.88 11.16 5.33
CA LEU A 66 -17.10 10.98 6.55
C LEU A 66 -17.97 10.36 7.63
N THR A 67 -17.47 9.31 8.26
CA THR A 67 -18.08 8.69 9.44
C THR A 67 -17.17 8.93 10.63
N GLN A 68 -17.66 9.60 11.67
CA GLN A 68 -16.90 9.72 12.92
C GLN A 68 -16.89 8.38 13.64
N VAL A 69 -15.71 7.81 13.87
CA VAL A 69 -15.54 6.52 14.54
C VAL A 69 -15.08 6.67 15.99
N GLU A 70 -14.31 7.72 16.29
CA GLU A 70 -13.91 8.14 17.64
C GLU A 70 -13.88 9.68 17.73
N GLU A 71 -13.64 10.25 18.92
CA GLU A 71 -13.71 11.70 19.17
C GLU A 71 -12.90 12.54 18.15
N SER A 72 -11.72 12.08 17.74
CA SER A 72 -10.85 12.75 16.76
C SER A 72 -10.44 11.85 15.60
N LEU A 73 -11.26 10.86 15.26
CA LEU A 73 -10.98 9.91 14.18
C LEU A 73 -12.18 9.79 13.26
N TYR A 74 -11.97 10.08 11.99
CA TYR A 74 -12.97 9.95 10.94
C TYR A 74 -12.56 8.86 9.96
N MET A 75 -13.50 8.00 9.59
CA MET A 75 -13.33 7.04 8.50
C MET A 75 -13.96 7.60 7.22
N THR A 76 -13.25 7.46 6.11
CA THR A 76 -13.76 7.70 4.76
C THR A 76 -13.31 6.58 3.83
N GLU A 77 -13.90 6.50 2.65
CA GLU A 77 -13.53 5.54 1.63
C GLU A 77 -13.03 6.30 0.40
N ALA A 78 -11.91 5.86 -0.15
CA ALA A 78 -11.47 6.25 -1.48
C ALA A 78 -12.31 5.51 -2.55
N PRO A 79 -12.32 5.98 -3.80
CA PRO A 79 -12.91 5.22 -4.91
C PRO A 79 -12.41 3.76 -4.92
N GLY A 80 -13.34 2.82 -5.01
CA GLY A 80 -13.05 1.38 -4.86
C GLY A 80 -13.26 0.80 -3.45
N GLY A 81 -13.61 1.64 -2.46
CA GLY A 81 -13.97 1.21 -1.11
C GLY A 81 -12.80 1.11 -0.12
N TYR A 82 -11.60 1.55 -0.51
CA TYR A 82 -10.42 1.51 0.37
C TYR A 82 -10.59 2.49 1.53
N ARG A 83 -10.52 1.99 2.76
CA ARG A 83 -10.72 2.81 3.95
C ARG A 83 -9.50 3.69 4.26
N PHE A 84 -9.79 4.95 4.57
CA PHE A 84 -8.85 5.90 5.13
C PHE A 84 -9.37 6.37 6.49
N TYR A 85 -8.48 6.40 7.47
CA TYR A 85 -8.75 6.91 8.81
C TYR A 85 -8.00 8.24 8.99
N LEU A 86 -8.75 9.32 9.17
CA LEU A 86 -8.25 10.67 9.31
C LEU A 86 -8.26 11.06 10.79
N ILE A 87 -7.08 11.20 11.37
CA ILE A 87 -6.91 11.77 12.71
C ILE A 87 -7.04 13.29 12.57
N ASP A 88 -8.07 13.88 13.19
CA ASP A 88 -8.40 15.31 13.11
C ASP A 88 -7.47 16.14 14.00
N LYS A 89 -6.21 16.23 13.59
CA LYS A 89 -5.15 17.03 14.22
C LYS A 89 -4.30 17.70 13.15
N GLU A 90 -3.67 18.81 13.49
CA GLU A 90 -2.73 19.52 12.61
C GLU A 90 -1.65 18.58 12.07
N LEU A 91 -1.15 18.89 10.86
CA LEU A 91 -0.09 18.11 10.24
C LEU A 91 1.14 18.03 11.18
N PRO A 92 1.73 16.83 11.37
CA PRO A 92 2.98 16.73 12.10
C PRO A 92 4.14 17.33 11.28
N ASN A 93 5.29 17.56 11.94
CA ASN A 93 6.53 18.00 11.28
C ASN A 93 7.25 16.87 10.51
N CYS A 94 6.61 15.71 10.37
CA CYS A 94 7.09 14.52 9.68
C CYS A 94 5.97 13.99 8.78
N ASP A 95 6.17 12.83 8.17
CA ASP A 95 5.14 12.17 7.39
C ASP A 95 3.82 12.03 8.18
N PRO A 96 2.68 12.54 7.67
CA PRO A 96 1.38 12.40 8.31
C PRO A 96 0.82 10.97 8.22
N VAL A 97 1.31 10.11 7.32
CA VAL A 97 0.88 8.70 7.26
C VAL A 97 1.39 7.95 8.50
N GLN A 98 0.46 7.42 9.27
CA GLN A 98 0.75 6.79 10.57
C GLN A 98 0.93 5.29 10.46
N LYS A 99 -0.01 4.62 9.79
CA LYS A 99 -0.04 3.15 9.71
C LYS A 99 -0.87 2.63 8.54
N VAL A 100 -0.52 1.42 8.11
CA VAL A 100 -1.36 0.53 7.29
C VAL A 100 -1.87 -0.60 8.17
N SER A 101 -3.17 -0.87 8.12
CA SER A 101 -3.82 -1.92 8.90
C SER A 101 -4.22 -3.09 7.99
N LEU A 102 -3.76 -4.30 8.33
CA LEU A 102 -4.05 -5.54 7.60
C LEU A 102 -4.75 -6.56 8.51
N ALA A 103 -5.70 -7.29 7.92
CA ALA A 103 -6.37 -8.40 8.59
C ALA A 103 -5.47 -9.63 8.61
N VAL A 104 -5.47 -10.37 9.72
CA VAL A 104 -4.77 -11.65 9.85
C VAL A 104 -5.72 -12.71 10.41
N SER A 105 -5.48 -13.98 10.11
CA SER A 105 -6.28 -15.09 10.67
C SER A 105 -5.72 -15.64 11.98
N ASP A 106 -4.43 -15.39 12.26
CA ASP A 106 -3.75 -15.79 13.49
C ASP A 106 -2.69 -14.73 13.85
N LEU A 107 -2.99 -13.91 14.85
CA LEU A 107 -2.11 -12.80 15.25
C LEU A 107 -0.72 -13.30 15.70
N GLN A 108 -0.65 -14.42 16.40
CA GLN A 108 0.61 -14.93 16.93
C GLN A 108 1.53 -15.39 15.79
N ARG A 109 0.97 -16.12 14.81
CA ARG A 109 1.69 -16.57 13.62
C ARG A 109 2.19 -15.39 12.79
N SER A 110 1.34 -14.38 12.59
CA SER A 110 1.70 -13.21 11.77
C SER A 110 2.71 -12.31 12.49
N VAL A 111 2.59 -12.09 13.80
CA VAL A 111 3.62 -11.39 14.59
C VAL A 111 4.95 -12.14 14.55
N HIS A 112 4.96 -13.47 14.64
CA HIS A 112 6.20 -14.24 14.51
C HIS A 112 6.84 -14.04 13.13
N TYR A 113 6.07 -14.12 12.05
CA TYR A 113 6.58 -13.90 10.70
C TYR A 113 7.21 -12.51 10.54
N TRP A 114 6.46 -11.46 10.84
CA TRP A 114 6.90 -10.09 10.63
C TRP A 114 8.01 -9.65 11.58
N SER A 115 7.99 -10.13 12.83
CA SER A 115 9.00 -9.75 13.82
C SER A 115 10.24 -10.63 13.77
N ALA A 116 10.06 -11.96 13.86
CA ALA A 116 11.20 -12.89 14.00
C ALA A 116 11.91 -13.15 12.66
N LEU A 117 11.20 -13.09 11.53
CA LEU A 117 11.80 -13.35 10.21
C LEU A 117 12.16 -12.06 9.47
N LEU A 118 11.24 -11.08 9.46
CA LEU A 118 11.45 -9.83 8.74
C LEU A 118 12.06 -8.70 9.58
N GLY A 119 12.20 -8.88 10.90
CA GLY A 119 12.93 -7.96 11.77
C GLY A 119 12.14 -6.73 12.23
N MET A 120 10.82 -6.68 12.03
CA MET A 120 10.02 -5.61 12.61
C MET A 120 9.97 -5.71 14.15
N LYS A 121 9.95 -4.56 14.82
CA LYS A 121 9.74 -4.50 16.27
C LYS A 121 8.26 -4.40 16.56
N VAL A 122 7.79 -5.16 17.54
CA VAL A 122 6.47 -4.97 18.12
C VAL A 122 6.52 -3.72 19.02
N ILE A 123 5.67 -2.75 18.72
CA ILE A 123 5.59 -1.47 19.43
C ILE A 123 4.47 -1.52 20.46
N GLU A 124 3.29 -2.01 20.05
CA GLU A 124 2.12 -2.12 20.92
C GLU A 124 1.37 -3.42 20.61
N LYS A 125 0.72 -3.97 21.64
CA LYS A 125 -0.26 -5.05 21.50
C LYS A 125 -1.52 -4.71 22.28
N ASN A 126 -2.66 -5.03 21.71
CA ASN A 126 -3.96 -4.93 22.36
C ASN A 126 -4.63 -6.31 22.28
N GLU A 127 -4.64 -7.04 23.39
CA GLU A 127 -5.19 -8.40 23.44
C GLU A 127 -6.72 -8.42 23.26
N ASP A 128 -7.43 -7.41 23.79
CA ASP A 128 -8.89 -7.32 23.70
C ASP A 128 -9.36 -7.12 22.26
N LYS A 129 -8.69 -6.23 21.52
CA LYS A 129 -8.95 -5.98 20.09
C LYS A 129 -8.21 -6.96 19.17
N LYS A 130 -7.34 -7.80 19.74
CA LYS A 130 -6.40 -8.67 19.03
C LYS A 130 -5.59 -7.95 17.94
N ILE A 131 -4.91 -6.88 18.35
CA ILE A 131 -4.11 -6.02 17.48
C ILE A 131 -2.64 -6.09 17.89
N ALA A 132 -1.74 -6.05 16.91
CA ALA A 132 -0.32 -5.76 17.11
C ALA A 132 0.13 -4.63 16.17
N LEU A 133 0.73 -3.58 16.74
CA LEU A 133 1.36 -2.50 16.00
C LEU A 133 2.87 -2.75 15.93
N MET A 134 3.44 -2.66 14.73
CA MET A 134 4.84 -2.99 14.49
C MET A 134 5.50 -1.97 13.54
N GLY A 135 6.82 -1.91 13.57
CA GLY A 135 7.58 -1.10 12.62
C GLY A 135 9.08 -1.35 12.67
N PHE A 136 9.79 -0.84 11.68
CA PHE A 136 11.25 -0.86 11.64
C PHE A 136 11.89 0.27 12.45
N SER A 137 11.21 1.43 12.53
CA SER A 137 11.66 2.58 13.32
C SER A 137 10.48 3.43 13.84
N ASP A 138 10.77 4.29 14.81
CA ASP A 138 9.78 5.13 15.48
C ASP A 138 9.19 6.21 14.55
N ASN A 139 9.93 6.61 13.51
CA ASN A 139 9.55 7.72 12.62
C ASN A 139 8.96 7.28 11.26
N GLN A 140 8.87 5.98 10.99
CA GLN A 140 8.27 5.44 9.76
C GLN A 140 6.78 5.11 9.93
N CYS A 141 6.05 5.01 8.82
CA CYS A 141 4.73 4.39 8.80
C CYS A 141 4.78 2.98 9.44
N LYS A 142 3.79 2.67 10.27
CA LYS A 142 3.69 1.41 11.02
C LYS A 142 2.82 0.38 10.28
N LEU A 143 3.01 -0.88 10.62
CA LEU A 143 2.12 -1.97 10.23
C LEU A 143 1.27 -2.38 11.43
N GLU A 144 -0.04 -2.28 11.29
CA GLU A 144 -1.00 -2.81 12.25
C GLU A 144 -1.57 -4.14 11.73
N LEU A 145 -1.43 -5.20 12.52
CA LEU A 145 -2.06 -6.48 12.24
C LEU A 145 -3.25 -6.65 13.18
N GLN A 146 -4.42 -7.00 12.63
CA GLN A 146 -5.63 -7.24 13.40
C GLN A 146 -6.20 -8.62 13.10
N ASP A 147 -6.32 -9.48 14.12
CA ASP A 147 -7.01 -10.77 13.98
C ASP A 147 -8.52 -10.55 13.80
N ILE A 148 -9.04 -10.96 12.65
CA ILE A 148 -10.45 -10.79 12.29
C ILE A 148 -11.33 -11.98 12.68
N GLY A 149 -10.77 -13.00 13.33
CA GLY A 149 -11.47 -14.19 13.82
C GLY A 149 -11.90 -15.16 12.71
N GLY A 150 -11.31 -15.05 11.52
CA GLY A 150 -11.70 -15.83 10.35
C GLY A 150 -10.67 -15.78 9.22
N ALA A 151 -11.06 -16.34 8.07
CA ALA A 151 -10.21 -16.35 6.88
C ALA A 151 -10.08 -14.94 6.27
N VAL A 152 -8.87 -14.63 5.81
CA VAL A 152 -8.58 -13.44 5.02
C VAL A 152 -8.96 -13.71 3.55
N ASP A 153 -9.83 -12.89 3.00
CA ASP A 153 -10.23 -12.85 1.61
C ASP A 153 -9.58 -11.63 0.95
N HIS A 154 -8.69 -11.88 0.00
CA HIS A 154 -7.97 -10.85 -0.73
C HIS A 154 -8.79 -10.17 -1.84
N GLY A 155 -9.92 -10.76 -2.24
CA GLY A 155 -10.63 -10.23 -3.40
C GLY A 155 -9.77 -10.22 -4.66
N THR A 156 -10.00 -9.22 -5.50
CA THR A 156 -9.10 -8.89 -6.63
C THR A 156 -8.49 -7.49 -6.48
N ALA A 157 -8.85 -6.78 -5.40
CA ALA A 157 -8.36 -5.44 -5.06
C ALA A 157 -7.21 -5.48 -4.05
N PHE A 158 -6.68 -6.67 -3.72
CA PHE A 158 -5.56 -6.80 -2.80
C PHE A 158 -4.38 -5.94 -3.25
N GLY A 159 -3.75 -5.33 -2.26
CA GLY A 159 -2.57 -4.51 -2.47
C GLY A 159 -1.27 -5.28 -2.26
N ARG A 160 -0.18 -4.51 -2.24
CA ARG A 160 1.14 -4.96 -1.84
C ARG A 160 1.77 -3.87 -0.98
N ILE A 161 2.41 -4.24 0.12
CA ILE A 161 3.23 -3.32 0.90
C ILE A 161 4.70 -3.49 0.50
N ALA A 162 5.43 -2.39 0.36
CA ALA A 162 6.83 -2.41 -0.09
C ALA A 162 7.78 -1.83 0.97
N PHE A 163 8.96 -2.43 1.09
CA PHE A 163 10.03 -2.00 1.98
C PHE A 163 11.35 -1.97 1.21
N ALA A 164 12.13 -0.91 1.42
CA ALA A 164 13.50 -0.86 0.95
C ALA A 164 14.45 -1.49 1.98
N CYS A 165 15.46 -2.19 1.49
CA CYS A 165 16.59 -2.68 2.28
C CYS A 165 17.88 -2.53 1.46
N PRO A 166 19.07 -2.49 2.08
CA PRO A 166 20.33 -2.56 1.34
C PRO A 166 20.29 -3.71 0.34
N ARG A 167 20.69 -3.43 -0.91
CA ARG A 167 20.52 -4.39 -2.02
C ARG A 167 21.20 -5.73 -1.76
N ASP A 168 22.28 -5.75 -0.98
CA ASP A 168 23.00 -6.95 -0.59
C ASP A 168 22.25 -7.85 0.41
N GLN A 169 21.18 -7.35 1.06
CA GLN A 169 20.32 -8.14 1.95
C GLN A 169 19.24 -8.93 1.22
N LEU A 170 18.91 -8.59 -0.03
CA LEU A 170 17.85 -9.27 -0.79
C LEU A 170 18.09 -10.80 -0.93
N PRO A 171 19.31 -11.28 -1.28
CA PRO A 171 19.59 -12.72 -1.33
C PRO A 171 19.42 -13.40 0.03
N ASP A 172 19.76 -12.71 1.12
CA ASP A 172 19.66 -13.24 2.49
C ASP A 172 18.19 -13.37 2.92
N ILE A 173 17.35 -12.39 2.57
CA ILE A 173 15.90 -12.44 2.77
C ILE A 173 15.31 -13.65 2.02
N GLU A 174 15.66 -13.84 0.74
CA GLU A 174 15.19 -15.00 -0.03
C GLU A 174 15.67 -16.32 0.58
N ALA A 175 16.94 -16.41 0.98
CA ALA A 175 17.52 -17.60 1.60
C ALA A 175 16.84 -17.95 2.93
N LEU A 176 16.56 -16.93 3.77
CA LEU A 176 15.82 -17.09 5.02
C LEU A 176 14.41 -17.64 4.76
N MET A 177 13.67 -17.06 3.80
CA MET A 177 12.31 -17.50 3.48
C MET A 177 12.29 -18.94 2.96
N LYS A 178 13.28 -19.35 2.15
CA LYS A 178 13.45 -20.75 1.73
C LYS A 178 13.72 -21.68 2.91
N LYS A 179 14.63 -21.30 3.80
CA LYS A 179 15.02 -22.09 4.99
C LYS A 179 13.81 -22.29 5.91
N GLU A 180 13.06 -21.23 6.18
CA GLU A 180 11.88 -21.23 7.05
C GLU A 180 10.61 -21.69 6.34
N LYS A 181 10.73 -22.19 5.09
CA LYS A 181 9.65 -22.72 4.24
C LYS A 181 8.47 -21.75 4.07
N GLN A 182 8.77 -20.46 4.03
CA GLN A 182 7.81 -19.39 3.78
C GLN A 182 7.56 -19.20 2.28
N LYS A 183 6.44 -18.53 1.94
CA LYS A 183 6.03 -18.34 0.56
C LYS A 183 6.83 -17.20 -0.09
N ILE A 184 7.58 -17.56 -1.13
CA ILE A 184 8.18 -16.61 -2.07
C ILE A 184 7.30 -16.60 -3.33
N LEU A 185 6.73 -15.44 -3.66
CA LEU A 185 5.93 -15.24 -4.87
C LEU A 185 6.84 -14.99 -6.08
N THR A 186 7.89 -14.20 -5.88
CA THR A 186 8.87 -13.86 -6.90
C THR A 186 10.27 -13.92 -6.27
N PRO A 187 11.12 -14.86 -6.70
CA PRO A 187 12.55 -14.87 -6.35
C PRO A 187 13.24 -13.59 -6.80
N LEU A 188 14.45 -13.35 -6.33
CA LEU A 188 15.25 -12.18 -6.68
C LEU A 188 15.27 -11.94 -8.19
N VAL A 189 14.75 -10.78 -8.60
CA VAL A 189 14.58 -10.41 -10.00
C VAL A 189 14.90 -8.94 -10.21
N ARG A 190 15.38 -8.60 -11.41
CA ARG A 190 15.58 -7.21 -11.85
C ARG A 190 14.31 -6.71 -12.53
N LEU A 191 13.87 -5.51 -12.16
CA LEU A 191 12.73 -4.82 -12.77
C LEU A 191 13.19 -3.52 -13.42
N ASP A 192 12.86 -3.38 -14.70
CA ASP A 192 13.16 -2.18 -15.48
C ASP A 192 11.96 -1.24 -15.49
N THR A 193 12.24 0.05 -15.30
CA THR A 193 11.27 1.12 -15.53
C THR A 193 11.77 1.96 -16.70
N PRO A 194 11.00 2.15 -17.79
CA PRO A 194 11.46 2.90 -18.96
C PRO A 194 12.02 4.28 -18.60
N GLY A 195 13.27 4.54 -18.97
CA GLY A 195 13.94 5.83 -18.71
C GLY A 195 14.35 6.07 -17.26
N LYS A 196 14.22 5.09 -16.36
CA LYS A 196 14.63 5.18 -14.96
C LYS A 196 15.56 4.03 -14.55
N ALA A 197 16.05 4.07 -13.31
CA ALA A 197 16.94 3.04 -12.77
C ALA A 197 16.27 1.65 -12.72
N THR A 198 17.01 0.62 -13.09
CA THR A 198 16.65 -0.79 -12.85
C THR A 198 16.80 -1.10 -11.36
N VAL A 199 15.77 -1.68 -10.75
CA VAL A 199 15.80 -2.11 -9.35
C VAL A 199 15.82 -3.63 -9.24
N GLU A 200 16.23 -4.15 -8.08
CA GLU A 200 16.15 -5.56 -7.74
C GLU A 200 15.13 -5.76 -6.63
N VAL A 201 14.28 -6.78 -6.76
CA VAL A 201 13.22 -7.07 -5.80
C VAL A 201 13.11 -8.55 -5.47
N VAL A 202 12.59 -8.84 -4.28
CA VAL A 202 12.02 -10.14 -3.89
C VAL A 202 10.58 -9.90 -3.46
N ILE A 203 9.64 -10.73 -3.93
CA ILE A 203 8.23 -10.63 -3.54
C ILE A 203 7.85 -11.86 -2.72
N LEU A 204 7.34 -11.61 -1.52
CA LEU A 204 6.91 -12.61 -0.55
C LEU A 204 5.39 -12.59 -0.41
N ALA A 205 4.85 -13.66 0.18
CA ALA A 205 3.54 -13.63 0.80
C ALA A 205 3.70 -13.97 2.28
N ASP A 206 3.03 -13.18 3.13
CA ASP A 206 2.97 -13.48 4.56
C ASP A 206 2.06 -14.71 4.85
N PRO A 207 1.92 -15.16 6.11
CA PRO A 207 1.14 -16.36 6.42
C PRO A 207 -0.34 -16.29 6.04
N ASP A 208 -0.89 -15.10 5.84
CA ASP A 208 -2.28 -14.88 5.41
C ASP A 208 -2.39 -14.60 3.91
N GLY A 209 -1.27 -14.40 3.21
CA GLY A 209 -1.23 -14.20 1.76
C GLY A 209 -1.00 -12.75 1.34
N HIS A 210 -0.78 -11.83 2.27
CA HIS A 210 -0.47 -10.43 1.95
C HIS A 210 0.84 -10.32 1.18
N GLU A 211 0.82 -9.62 0.05
CA GLU A 211 2.02 -9.47 -0.76
C GLU A 211 2.98 -8.44 -0.16
N ILE A 212 4.26 -8.78 -0.15
CA ILE A 212 5.34 -7.93 0.37
C ILE A 212 6.43 -7.80 -0.68
N CYS A 213 6.79 -6.57 -1.05
CA CYS A 213 7.96 -6.30 -1.90
C CYS A 213 9.14 -5.85 -1.03
N PHE A 214 10.26 -6.56 -1.10
CA PHE A 214 11.55 -6.00 -0.69
C PHE A 214 12.30 -5.52 -1.91
N VAL A 215 12.71 -4.24 -1.92
CA VAL A 215 13.47 -3.61 -3.01
C VAL A 215 14.84 -3.15 -2.52
N GLY A 216 15.85 -3.20 -3.40
CA GLY A 216 17.18 -2.65 -3.11
C GLY A 216 17.17 -1.13 -3.05
N ASP A 217 17.48 -0.57 -1.88
CA ASP A 217 17.33 0.86 -1.53
C ASP A 217 18.13 1.78 -2.47
N GLU A 218 19.36 1.40 -2.82
CA GLU A 218 20.29 2.26 -3.56
C GLU A 218 19.79 2.59 -4.96
N ALA A 219 19.20 1.61 -5.64
CA ALA A 219 18.58 1.81 -6.95
C ALA A 219 17.16 2.38 -6.82
N PHE A 220 16.45 2.03 -5.74
CA PHE A 220 15.11 2.56 -5.48
C PHE A 220 15.12 4.08 -5.32
N ARG A 221 16.05 4.66 -4.54
CA ARG A 221 16.20 6.12 -4.40
C ARG A 221 16.38 6.87 -5.72
N GLN A 222 17.00 6.22 -6.71
CA GLN A 222 17.15 6.81 -8.05
C GLN A 222 15.86 6.67 -8.87
N LEU A 223 15.15 5.56 -8.71
CA LEU A 223 13.88 5.28 -9.38
C LEU A 223 12.74 6.20 -8.88
N SER A 224 12.70 6.43 -7.56
CA SER A 224 11.66 7.14 -6.82
C SER A 224 11.89 8.65 -6.70
N ALA A 225 12.89 9.20 -7.42
CA ALA A 225 13.11 10.64 -7.46
C ALA A 225 11.84 11.38 -7.89
N VAL A 226 11.44 12.38 -7.10
CA VAL A 226 10.23 13.17 -7.33
C VAL A 226 10.29 13.82 -8.70
N ASP A 227 9.24 13.61 -9.51
CA ASP A 227 9.09 14.33 -10.76
C ASP A 227 8.64 15.78 -10.47
N PRO A 228 9.46 16.80 -10.79
CA PRO A 228 9.08 18.20 -10.54
C PRO A 228 7.85 18.65 -11.34
N LYS A 229 7.46 17.90 -12.37
CA LYS A 229 6.25 18.14 -13.18
C LYS A 229 5.11 17.18 -12.83
N GLY A 230 5.24 16.37 -11.78
CA GLY A 230 4.27 15.31 -11.45
C GLY A 230 2.84 15.83 -11.31
N ASN A 231 2.64 16.97 -10.66
CA ASN A 231 1.32 17.59 -10.50
C ASN A 231 0.75 18.06 -11.84
N ASP A 232 1.53 18.81 -12.64
CA ASP A 232 1.09 19.29 -13.95
C ASP A 232 0.69 18.13 -14.88
N LEU A 233 1.50 17.06 -14.89
CA LEU A 233 1.23 15.86 -15.69
C LEU A 233 -0.04 15.13 -15.24
N LEU A 234 -0.29 15.07 -13.92
CA LEU A 234 -1.51 14.47 -13.37
C LEU A 234 -2.75 15.30 -13.73
N ASP A 235 -2.69 16.62 -13.57
CA ASP A 235 -3.78 17.54 -13.91
C ASP A 235 -4.10 17.48 -15.41
N GLU A 236 -3.08 17.50 -16.26
CA GLU A 236 -3.23 17.33 -17.72
C GLU A 236 -3.87 15.99 -18.07
N ALA A 237 -3.42 14.89 -17.44
CA ALA A 237 -3.97 13.55 -17.67
C ALA A 237 -5.43 13.43 -17.22
N MET A 238 -5.78 14.02 -16.07
CA MET A 238 -7.16 14.05 -15.57
C MET A 238 -8.07 14.88 -16.48
N ALA A 239 -7.61 16.05 -16.95
CA ALA A 239 -8.36 16.90 -17.87
C ALA A 239 -8.57 16.24 -19.25
N ALA A 240 -7.62 15.41 -19.68
CA ALA A 240 -7.69 14.67 -20.94
C ALA A 240 -8.38 13.30 -20.81
N ASP A 241 -8.84 12.90 -19.62
CA ASP A 241 -9.41 11.58 -19.39
C ASP A 241 -10.72 11.39 -20.19
N LYS A 242 -10.76 10.32 -20.97
CA LYS A 242 -11.92 9.86 -21.74
C LYS A 242 -12.23 8.40 -21.48
N SER A 243 -11.81 7.90 -20.32
CA SER A 243 -12.00 6.51 -19.95
C SER A 243 -13.48 6.15 -19.92
N ASP A 244 -14.37 7.00 -19.40
CA ASP A 244 -15.82 6.75 -19.39
C ASP A 244 -16.38 6.53 -20.80
N GLU A 245 -16.03 7.40 -21.76
CA GLU A 245 -16.42 7.24 -23.17
C GLU A 245 -15.91 5.92 -23.75
N TRP A 246 -14.68 5.53 -23.39
CA TRP A 246 -14.08 4.27 -23.83
C TRP A 246 -14.84 3.07 -23.26
N PHE A 247 -15.17 3.06 -21.96
CA PHE A 247 -15.91 1.95 -21.33
C PHE A 247 -17.32 1.81 -21.93
N VAL A 248 -18.02 2.92 -22.14
CA VAL A 248 -19.33 2.94 -22.81
C VAL A 248 -19.23 2.37 -24.23
N LYS A 249 -18.26 2.82 -25.02
CA LYS A 249 -18.05 2.35 -26.40
C LYS A 249 -17.76 0.84 -26.47
N HIS A 250 -17.15 0.27 -25.44
CA HIS A 250 -16.80 -1.16 -25.38
C HIS A 250 -17.80 -1.99 -24.57
N ASN A 251 -18.95 -1.42 -24.18
CA ASN A 251 -20.00 -2.08 -23.38
C ASN A 251 -19.44 -2.75 -22.10
N LYS A 252 -18.51 -2.06 -21.44
CA LYS A 252 -17.90 -2.49 -20.17
C LYS A 252 -18.35 -1.57 -19.04
N GLN A 253 -18.47 -2.13 -17.84
CA GLN A 253 -18.73 -1.35 -16.62
C GLN A 253 -17.43 -0.74 -16.08
N LYS A 254 -17.56 0.47 -15.53
CA LYS A 254 -16.52 1.16 -14.77
C LYS A 254 -17.17 1.63 -13.47
N ALA A 255 -16.53 1.34 -12.34
CA ALA A 255 -16.98 1.84 -11.05
C ALA A 255 -16.93 3.38 -11.04
N SER A 256 -17.96 4.00 -10.48
CA SER A 256 -17.97 5.46 -10.27
C SER A 256 -16.96 5.83 -9.19
N ALA A 257 -16.23 6.93 -9.41
CA ALA A 257 -15.44 7.58 -8.37
C ALA A 257 -16.32 8.38 -7.42
#